data_AF-A0A5K0V5A3-F1
#
_entry.id   AF-A0A5K0V5A3-F1
#
_cell.length_a   1.000
_cell.length_b   1.000
_cell.length_c   1.000
_cell.angle_alpha   90.00
_cell.angle_beta   90.00
_cell.angle_gamma   90.00
#
_symmetry.space_group_name_H-M   'P 1'
#
loop_
_entity.id
_entity.type
_entity.pdbx_description
1 polymer ?
#
loop_
_entity_poly.entity_id
_entity_poly.type
_entity_poly.pdbx_seq_one_letter_code
_entity_poly.pdbx_strand_id
1 'polypeptide(L)'
;GACGFGIVYQKGYGEHTAALSSSLFNKGGRCGACYEVRCVDHILWCLVGSPSVVVTATDFCPPNYGLPSDYGGWCNPPREHFEMSYPSFIKIAVPKADIVPVQYR
;
A
#
# COMPACT_ATOMS: atom_id res chain seq x y z
N GLY A 1 1.44 -9.51 -10.86
CA GLY A 1 1.03 -9.61 -9.46
C GLY A 1 0.13 -10.79 -9.18
N ALA A 2 -0.02 -11.11 -7.90
CA ALA A 2 -0.80 -12.20 -7.33
C ALA A 2 -2.29 -12.17 -7.70
N CYS A 3 -2.82 -11.04 -8.13
CA CYS A 3 -4.19 -10.94 -8.65
C CYS A 3 -4.35 -11.39 -10.11
N GLY A 4 -3.27 -11.80 -10.79
CA GLY A 4 -3.36 -12.33 -12.16
C GLY A 4 -3.74 -11.30 -13.23
N PHE A 5 -3.67 -10.01 -12.93
CA PHE A 5 -4.06 -8.94 -13.87
C PHE A 5 -3.09 -8.74 -15.05
N GLY A 6 -1.95 -9.44 -15.11
CA GLY A 6 -0.94 -9.24 -16.14
C GLY A 6 -0.20 -7.91 -15.97
N ILE A 7 0.17 -7.23 -17.07
CA ILE A 7 0.75 -5.89 -17.03
C ILE A 7 -0.36 -4.90 -16.60
N VAL A 8 -0.30 -4.48 -15.35
CA VAL A 8 -1.30 -3.60 -14.69
C VAL A 8 -1.55 -2.30 -15.45
N TYR A 9 -0.51 -1.70 -16.04
CA TYR A 9 -0.63 -0.48 -16.85
C TYR A 9 -1.52 -0.69 -18.09
N GLN A 10 -1.39 -1.83 -18.77
CA GLN A 10 -2.17 -2.14 -19.98
C GLN A 10 -3.63 -2.51 -19.68
N LYS A 11 -3.96 -2.85 -18.43
CA LYS A 11 -5.32 -3.22 -18.00
C LYS A 11 -6.12 -2.05 -17.42
N GLY A 12 -5.58 -0.83 -17.45
CA GLY A 12 -6.28 0.36 -17.00
C GLY A 12 -6.25 0.62 -15.48
N TYR A 13 -5.50 -0.18 -14.71
CA TYR A 13 -5.25 0.10 -13.29
C TYR A 13 -4.32 1.31 -13.06
N GLY A 14 -3.65 1.77 -14.13
CA GLY A 14 -2.82 2.96 -14.14
C GLY A 14 -1.60 2.84 -13.22
N GLU A 15 -1.10 4.00 -12.77
CA GLU A 15 -0.01 4.09 -11.79
C GLU A 15 -0.50 3.94 -10.35
N HIS A 16 -1.81 3.79 -10.11
CA HIS A 16 -2.43 3.81 -8.79
C HIS A 16 -2.72 2.41 -8.25
N THR A 17 -1.66 1.66 -7.96
CA THR A 17 -1.72 0.27 -7.53
C THR A 17 -1.08 0.06 -6.16
N ALA A 18 -1.54 -0.95 -5.43
CA ALA A 18 -0.93 -1.40 -4.18
C ALA A 18 -0.87 -2.93 -4.09
N ALA A 19 0.19 -3.44 -3.43
CA ALA A 19 0.25 -4.80 -2.93
C ALA A 19 -0.20 -4.82 -1.46
N LEU A 20 -1.12 -5.72 -1.13
CA LEU A 20 -1.70 -5.79 0.21
C LEU A 20 -0.97 -6.83 1.06
N SER A 21 -0.78 -6.56 2.36
CA SER A 21 -0.31 -7.56 3.31
C SER A 21 -1.31 -8.72 3.45
N SER A 22 -0.87 -9.82 4.05
CA SER A 22 -1.72 -11.00 4.29
C SER A 22 -3.04 -10.68 5.00
N SER A 23 -2.98 -9.77 5.97
CA SER A 23 -4.12 -9.32 6.78
C SER A 23 -5.20 -8.65 5.92
N LEU A 24 -4.78 -7.91 4.89
CA LEU A 24 -5.67 -7.18 3.98
C LEU A 24 -6.06 -8.00 2.75
N PHE A 25 -5.11 -8.71 2.14
CA PHE A 25 -5.30 -9.41 0.87
C PHE A 25 -6.39 -10.49 0.93
N ASN A 26 -6.62 -11.07 2.11
CA ASN A 26 -7.64 -12.09 2.38
C ASN A 26 -7.65 -13.23 1.34
N LYS A 27 -6.48 -13.87 1.12
CA LYS A 27 -6.29 -14.94 0.13
C LYS A 27 -6.76 -14.59 -1.30
N GLY A 28 -6.61 -13.33 -1.69
CA GLY A 28 -7.01 -12.82 -3.00
C GLY A 28 -8.45 -12.30 -3.07
N GLY A 29 -9.22 -12.42 -1.99
CA GLY A 29 -10.59 -11.90 -1.92
C GLY A 29 -10.69 -10.37 -2.02
N ARG A 30 -9.57 -9.65 -1.92
CA ARG A 30 -9.49 -8.20 -2.14
C ARG A 30 -8.84 -7.78 -3.46
N CYS A 31 -8.52 -8.73 -4.35
CA CYS A 31 -8.02 -8.39 -5.67
C CYS A 31 -9.02 -7.51 -6.44
N GLY A 32 -8.54 -6.37 -6.96
CA GLY A 32 -9.37 -5.38 -7.67
C GLY A 32 -10.14 -4.43 -6.75
N ALA A 33 -10.06 -4.58 -5.43
CA ALA A 33 -10.65 -3.62 -4.50
C ALA A 33 -9.88 -2.29 -4.55
N CYS A 34 -10.61 -1.18 -4.46
CA CYS A 34 -10.04 0.16 -4.36
C CYS A 34 -10.06 0.62 -2.90
N TYR A 35 -8.98 1.26 -2.47
CA TYR A 35 -8.82 1.81 -1.14
C TYR A 35 -8.47 3.28 -1.24
N GLU A 36 -9.18 4.12 -0.51
CA GLU A 36 -8.77 5.51 -0.32
C GLU A 36 -7.81 5.58 0.87
N VAL A 37 -6.56 5.94 0.63
CA VAL A 37 -5.48 5.94 1.62
C VAL A 37 -5.00 7.37 1.86
N ARG A 38 -4.80 7.73 3.13
CA ARG A 38 -4.25 9.04 3.53
C ARG A 38 -3.15 8.88 4.58
N CYS A 39 -2.12 9.71 4.51
CA CYS A 39 -1.06 9.75 5.52
C CYS A 39 -1.56 10.46 6.78
N VAL A 40 -1.27 9.90 7.95
CA VAL A 40 -1.67 10.45 9.26
C VAL A 40 -0.51 10.43 10.25
N ASP A 41 -0.67 11.17 11.36
CA ASP A 41 0.17 11.09 12.55
C ASP A 41 1.68 11.31 12.33
N HIS A 42 2.09 11.98 11.24
CA HIS A 42 3.49 12.28 10.96
C HIS A 42 3.74 13.60 10.23
N ILE A 43 4.01 14.67 10.97
CA ILE A 43 4.13 16.05 10.42
C ILE A 43 5.28 16.24 9.42
N LEU A 44 6.37 15.47 9.56
CA LEU A 44 7.53 15.57 8.67
C LEU A 44 7.39 14.77 7.37
N TRP A 45 6.53 13.74 7.38
CA TRP A 45 6.44 12.79 6.27
C TRP A 45 5.15 12.95 5.49
N CYS A 46 4.03 13.24 6.15
CA CYS A 46 2.76 13.50 5.49
C CYS A 46 2.76 14.87 4.80
N LEU A 47 2.12 14.95 3.64
CA LEU A 47 1.93 16.23 2.96
C LEU A 47 0.94 17.13 3.72
N VAL A 48 1.16 18.44 3.62
CA VAL A 48 0.28 19.46 4.23
C VAL A 48 -1.14 19.32 3.68
N GLY A 49 -2.13 19.36 4.57
CA GLY A 49 -3.54 19.16 4.23
C GLY A 49 -4.00 17.71 4.24
N SER A 50 -3.10 16.75 4.52
CA SER A 50 -3.40 15.32 4.60
C SER A 50 -4.21 14.80 3.39
N PRO A 51 -3.72 15.01 2.15
CA PRO A 51 -4.40 14.53 0.95
C PRO A 51 -4.54 13.00 0.97
N SER A 52 -5.56 12.51 0.27
CA SER A 52 -5.79 11.08 0.04
C SER A 52 -5.50 10.68 -1.41
N VAL A 53 -5.21 9.41 -1.62
CA VAL A 53 -5.06 8.79 -2.93
C VAL A 53 -5.88 7.50 -2.96
N VAL A 54 -6.52 7.22 -4.09
CA VAL A 54 -7.21 5.95 -4.30
C VAL A 54 -6.24 5.00 -4.99
N VAL A 55 -6.00 3.83 -4.39
CA VAL A 55 -5.15 2.77 -4.95
C VAL A 55 -5.97 1.51 -5.18
N THR A 56 -5.65 0.77 -6.23
CA THR A 56 -6.26 -0.53 -6.50
C THR A 56 -5.36 -1.66 -6.03
N ALA A 57 -5.93 -2.63 -5.32
CA ALA A 57 -5.23 -3.83 -4.90
C ALA A 57 -5.00 -4.75 -6.10
N THR A 58 -3.75 -4.82 -6.55
CA THR A 58 -3.37 -5.59 -7.75
C THR A 58 -2.37 -6.69 -7.46
N ASP A 59 -1.81 -6.70 -6.25
CA ASP A 59 -0.76 -7.63 -5.87
C ASP A 59 -0.83 -7.98 -4.38
N PHE A 60 0.07 -8.86 -3.96
CA PHE A 60 0.23 -9.35 -2.61
C PHE A 60 1.63 -9.06 -2.10
N CYS A 61 1.74 -8.43 -0.93
CA CYS A 61 3.00 -8.27 -0.23
C CYS A 61 3.21 -9.46 0.72
N PRO A 62 4.11 -10.40 0.41
CA PRO A 62 4.34 -11.58 1.24
C PRO A 62 4.99 -11.22 2.57
N PRO A 63 4.67 -11.96 3.66
CA PRO A 63 5.34 -11.78 4.94
C PRO A 63 6.81 -12.23 4.86
N ASN A 64 7.67 -11.53 5.58
CA ASN A 64 9.06 -11.91 5.83
C ASN A 64 9.24 -12.22 7.32
N TYR A 65 9.08 -13.49 7.69
CA TYR A 65 9.22 -13.95 9.08
C TYR A 65 10.67 -13.96 9.59
N GLY A 66 11.66 -13.72 8.73
CA GLY A 66 13.06 -13.55 9.14
C GLY A 66 13.35 -12.16 9.71
N LEU A 67 12.43 -11.20 9.56
CA LEU A 67 12.59 -9.82 10.02
C LEU A 67 11.48 -9.41 11.00
N PRO A 68 11.79 -8.58 12.00
CA PRO A 68 10.79 -7.99 12.89
C PRO A 68 9.75 -7.13 12.15
N SER A 69 8.51 -7.11 12.63
CA SER A 69 7.39 -6.38 12.00
C SER A 69 7.53 -4.86 12.00
N ASP A 70 8.47 -4.33 12.79
CA ASP A 70 8.87 -2.93 12.91
C ASP A 70 10.25 -2.66 12.29
N TYR A 71 10.89 -3.68 11.71
CA TYR A 71 12.20 -3.57 11.08
C TYR A 71 12.32 -4.49 9.86
N GLY A 72 11.60 -4.14 8.79
CA GLY A 72 11.64 -4.81 7.49
C GLY A 72 10.57 -5.90 7.29
N GLY A 73 9.93 -6.38 8.35
CA GLY A 73 8.78 -7.29 8.29
C GLY A 73 7.42 -6.59 8.13
N TRP A 74 7.33 -5.51 7.36
CA TRP A 74 6.15 -4.63 7.33
C TRP A 74 4.84 -5.31 6.94
N CYS A 75 4.91 -6.35 6.10
CA CYS A 75 3.75 -7.13 5.64
C CYS A 75 3.42 -8.34 6.54
N ASN A 76 4.13 -8.51 7.66
CA ASN A 76 3.90 -9.61 8.59
C ASN A 76 2.55 -9.45 9.31
N PRO A 77 1.73 -10.52 9.41
CA PRO A 77 0.56 -10.52 10.26
C PRO A 77 0.90 -10.19 11.72
N PRO A 78 0.00 -9.53 12.48
CA PRO A 78 -1.36 -9.12 12.12
C PRO A 78 -1.43 -7.76 11.41
N ARG A 79 -0.31 -7.22 10.91
CA ARG A 79 -0.25 -5.85 10.42
C ARG A 79 -0.99 -5.68 9.09
N GLU A 80 -1.77 -4.62 9.01
CA GLU A 80 -2.35 -4.13 7.76
C GLU A 80 -1.32 -3.21 7.10
N HIS A 81 -0.94 -3.52 5.87
CA HIS A 81 0.08 -2.77 5.16
C HIS A 81 -0.22 -2.69 3.66
N PHE A 82 0.03 -1.52 3.09
CA PHE A 82 -0.10 -1.21 1.68
C PHE A 82 1.30 -0.90 1.13
N GLU A 83 1.82 -1.79 0.29
CA GLU A 83 2.99 -1.48 -0.53
C GLU A 83 2.49 -0.80 -1.80
N MET A 84 2.47 0.54 -1.77
CA MET A 84 1.93 1.34 -2.86
C MET A 84 2.97 1.60 -3.93
N SER A 85 2.50 1.83 -5.16
CA SER A 85 3.34 2.38 -6.21
C SER A 85 3.90 3.75 -5.80
N TYR A 86 5.14 4.04 -6.24
CA TYR A 86 5.79 5.31 -5.96
C TYR A 86 4.94 6.54 -6.36
N PRO A 87 4.28 6.58 -7.54
CA PRO A 87 3.42 7.70 -7.91
C PRO A 87 2.23 7.92 -6.97
N SER A 88 1.71 6.86 -6.33
CA SER A 88 0.64 6.98 -5.33
C SER A 88 1.19 7.43 -3.98
N PHE A 89 2.34 6.91 -3.58
CA PHE A 89 2.97 7.26 -2.31
C PHE A 89 3.28 8.76 -2.21
N ILE A 90 3.85 9.34 -3.26
CA ILE A 90 4.20 10.77 -3.29
C ILE A 90 2.99 11.71 -3.35
N LYS A 91 1.76 11.18 -3.49
CA LYS A 91 0.52 11.97 -3.37
C LYS A 91 0.10 12.20 -1.93
N ILE A 92 0.59 11.41 -0.98
CA ILE A 92 0.22 11.50 0.44
C ILE A 92 1.40 11.77 1.37
N ALA A 93 2.62 11.42 0.95
CA ALA A 93 3.83 11.56 1.73
C ALA A 93 4.98 12.16 0.90
N VAL A 94 5.99 12.71 1.58
CA VAL A 94 7.18 13.23 0.92
C VAL A 94 8.04 12.07 0.38
N PRO A 95 8.70 12.23 -0.79
CA PRO A 95 9.50 11.16 -1.41
C PRO A 95 10.63 10.57 -0.55
N LYS A 96 11.07 11.29 0.47
CA LYS A 96 12.14 10.88 1.39
C LYS A 96 11.64 9.96 2.51
N ALA A 97 10.33 9.89 2.73
CA ALA A 97 9.74 8.98 3.69
C ALA A 97 9.81 7.55 3.16
N ASP A 98 10.29 6.62 3.98
CA ASP A 98 10.34 5.19 3.63
C ASP A 98 9.01 4.51 3.98
N ILE A 99 8.50 4.76 5.19
CA ILE A 99 7.21 4.27 5.67
C ILE A 99 6.47 5.37 6.42
N VAL A 100 5.15 5.42 6.24
CA VAL A 100 4.28 6.38 6.94
C VAL A 100 3.07 5.69 7.55
N PRO A 101 2.53 6.20 8.67
CA PRO A 101 1.24 5.76 9.17
C PRO A 101 0.15 6.21 8.19
N VAL A 102 -0.83 5.34 7.93
CA VAL A 102 -1.96 5.66 7.06
C VAL A 102 -3.28 5.31 7.71
N GLN A 103 -4.32 6.04 7.30
CA GLN A 103 -5.70 5.62 7.45
C GLN A 103 -6.25 5.30 6.07
N TYR A 104 -7.16 4.34 6.01
CA TYR A 104 -7.77 3.93 4.76
C TYR A 104 -9.24 3.53 4.95
N ARG A 105 -9.99 3.52 3.86
CA ARG A 105 -11.37 3.00 3.79
C ARG A 105 -11.63 2.29 2.47
#